data_AF-A0A3B9NP67-F1
#
_entry.id   AF-A0A3B9NP67-F1
#
_cell.length_a   1.000
_cell.length_b   1.000
_cell.length_c   1.000
_cell.angle_alpha   90.00
_cell.angle_beta   90.00
_cell.angle_gamma   90.00
#
_symmetry.space_group_name_H-M   'P 1'
#
loop_
_entity.id
_entity.type
_entity.pdbx_description
1 polymer ?
#
loop_
_entity_poly.entity_id
_entity_poly.type
_entity_poly.pdbx_seq_one_letter_code
_entity_poly.pdbx_strand_id
1 'polypeptide(L)' 'MFANWRGFFAAKGLGDAQYARMRHTLRTVSETAVFDDIRLRNGWAENYLEGDAFYAFLTQQEAQIRSLMQSIGYLR' A
#
# COMPACT_ATOMS: atom_id res chain seq x y z
N MET A 1 13.88 -4.50 6.15
CA MET A 1 12.93 -4.19 7.22
C MET A 1 11.54 -4.56 6.73
N PHE A 2 10.76 -5.32 7.51
CA PHE A 2 9.38 -5.66 7.14
C PHE A 2 8.48 -4.50 7.57
N ALA A 3 7.81 -3.85 6.62
CA ALA A 3 6.91 -2.74 6.92
C ALA A 3 5.49 -3.27 7.16
N ASN A 4 4.85 -2.88 8.27
CA ASN A 4 3.43 -3.14 8.48
C ASN A 4 2.61 -2.03 7.82
N TRP A 5 2.13 -2.26 6.60
CA TRP A 5 1.47 -1.27 5.75
C TRP A 5 -0.04 -1.53 5.61
N ARG A 6 -0.76 -0.57 5.05
CA ARG A 6 -2.20 -0.64 4.75
C ARG A 6 -2.42 -0.14 3.34
N GLY A 7 -3.35 -0.77 2.62
CA GLY A 7 -3.60 -0.45 1.21
C GLY A 7 -5.09 -0.42 0.88
N PHE A 8 -5.40 0.30 -0.18
CA PHE A 8 -6.73 0.37 -0.78
C PHE A 8 -6.68 -0.28 -2.17
N PHE A 9 -7.74 -1.01 -2.51
CA PHE A 9 -7.80 -1.78 -3.75
C PHE A 9 -9.09 -1.48 -4.50
N ALA A 10 -8.97 -1.30 -5.81
CA ALA A 10 -10.13 -1.26 -6.69
C ALA A 10 -10.53 -2.68 -7.08
N ALA A 11 -11.83 -2.90 -7.28
CA ALA A 11 -12.32 -4.15 -7.83
C ALA A 11 -11.83 -4.35 -9.28
N LYS A 12 -11.63 -5.60 -9.69
CA LYS A 12 -11.32 -5.94 -11.07
C LYS A 12 -12.45 -5.48 -11.99
N GLY A 13 -12.11 -4.79 -13.08
CA GLY A 13 -13.08 -4.27 -14.05
C GLY A 13 -13.71 -2.93 -13.65
N LEU A 14 -13.25 -2.29 -12.57
CA LEU A 14 -13.59 -0.89 -12.29
C LEU A 14 -13.14 -0.02 -13.48
N GLY A 15 -14.02 0.85 -13.98
CA GLY A 15 -13.69 1.71 -15.11
C GLY A 15 -12.58 2.72 -14.80
N ASP A 16 -11.77 3.06 -15.80
CA ASP A 16 -10.58 3.91 -15.65
C ASP A 16 -10.88 5.27 -14.98
N ALA A 17 -12.02 5.89 -15.31
CA ALA A 17 -12.42 7.16 -14.71
C ALA A 17 -12.72 7.04 -13.21
N GLN A 18 -13.31 5.93 -12.77
CA GLN A 18 -13.57 5.66 -11.35
C GLN A 18 -12.27 5.31 -10.63
N TYR A 19 -11.39 4.55 -11.27
CA TYR A 19 -10.07 4.25 -10.74
C TYR A 19 -9.23 5.52 -10.55
N ALA A 20 -9.19 6.40 -11.56
CA ALA A 20 -8.49 7.69 -11.49
C ALA A 20 -9.05 8.57 -10.37
N ARG A 21 -10.38 8.62 -10.21
CA ARG A 21 -11.03 9.33 -9.11
C ARG A 21 -10.62 8.78 -7.75
N MET A 22 -10.61 7.45 -7.58
CA MET A 22 -10.19 6.82 -6.33
C MET A 22 -8.73 7.18 -5.96
N ARG A 23 -7.80 7.09 -6.93
CA ARG A 23 -6.40 7.49 -6.71
C ARG A 23 -6.29 8.95 -6.31
N HIS A 24 -6.96 9.85 -7.05
CA HIS A 24 -6.93 11.27 -6.76
C HIS A 24 -7.45 11.56 -5.35
N THR A 25 -8.58 10.98 -4.94
CA THR A 25 -9.11 11.14 -3.58
C THR A 25 -8.11 10.70 -2.51
N LEU A 26 -7.48 9.53 -2.68
CA LEU A 26 -6.51 9.00 -1.71
C LEU A 26 -5.26 9.88 -1.61
N ARG A 27 -4.74 10.37 -2.74
CA ARG A 27 -3.60 11.30 -2.77
C ARG A 27 -3.95 12.60 -2.05
N THR A 28 -5.09 13.20 -2.39
CA THR A 28 -5.54 14.44 -1.77
C THR A 28 -5.66 14.29 -0.25
N VAL A 29 -6.21 13.17 0.23
CA VAL A 29 -6.26 12.88 1.67
C VAL A 29 -4.87 12.76 2.28
N SER A 30 -3.93 12.05 1.62
CA SER A 30 -2.57 11.86 2.12
C SER A 30 -1.79 13.17 2.26
N GLU A 31 -2.12 14.19 1.47
CA GLU A 31 -1.49 15.50 1.47
C GLU A 31 -2.11 16.48 2.50
N THR A 32 -3.20 16.10 3.18
CA THR A 32 -3.83 16.99 4.17
C THR A 32 -3.07 17.01 5.49
N ALA A 33 -2.97 18.19 6.10
CA ALA A 33 -2.41 18.35 7.45
C ALA A 33 -3.17 17.53 8.51
N VAL A 34 -4.48 17.37 8.35
CA VAL A 34 -5.31 16.55 9.25
C VAL A 34 -4.87 15.09 9.21
N PHE A 35 -4.59 14.54 8.02
CA PHE A 35 -4.10 13.17 7.90
C PHE A 35 -2.67 13.04 8.42
N ASP A 36 -1.83 14.04 8.19
CA ASP A 36 -0.47 14.05 8.74
C ASP A 36 -0.46 14.02 10.28
N ASP A 37 -1.30 14.83 10.93
CA ASP A 37 -1.48 14.80 12.38
C ASP A 37 -1.94 13.44 12.89
N ILE A 38 -2.86 12.78 12.17
CA ILE A 38 -3.31 11.41 12.50
C ILE A 38 -2.14 10.42 12.33
N ARG A 39 -1.38 10.53 11.24
CA ARG A 39 -0.24 9.67 10.93
C ARG A 39 0.83 9.77 12.02
N LEU A 40 1.21 10.99 12.40
CA LEU A 40 2.18 11.26 13.46
C LEU A 40 1.70 10.74 14.82
N ARG A 41 0.42 11.00 15.18
CA ARG A 41 -0.16 10.51 16.44
C ARG A 41 -0.16 8.99 16.55
N ASN A 42 -0.31 8.28 15.42
CA ASN A 42 -0.30 6.83 15.38
C ASN A 42 1.08 6.22 15.06
N GLY A 43 2.13 7.04 14.93
CA GLY A 43 3.50 6.59 14.63
C GLY A 43 3.66 5.95 13.25
N TRP A 44 2.82 6.33 12.28
CA TRP A 44 2.88 5.80 10.92
C TRP A 44 3.94 6.56 10.10
N ALA A 45 4.77 5.85 9.36
CA ALA A 45 5.73 6.47 8.45
C ALA A 45 5.02 7.09 7.23
N GLU A 46 5.57 8.17 6.70
CA GLU A 46 5.09 8.77 5.45
C GLU A 46 5.64 7.95 4.27
N ASN A 47 4.79 7.09 3.71
CA ASN A 47 5.15 6.29 2.54
C ASN A 47 3.90 6.04 1.70
N TYR A 48 3.48 7.05 0.94
CA TYR A 48 2.35 6.94 0.03
C TYR A 48 2.81 6.38 -1.32
N LEU A 49 2.24 5.25 -1.73
CA LEU A 49 2.46 4.63 -3.04
C LEU A 49 1.10 4.43 -3.71
N GLU A 50 1.05 4.61 -5.02
CA GLU A 50 -0.14 4.33 -5.83
C GLU A 50 0.23 3.78 -7.20
N GLY A 51 -0.78 3.28 -7.94
CA GLY A 51 -0.60 2.79 -9.30
C GLY A 51 0.50 1.72 -9.40
N ASP A 52 1.35 1.86 -10.42
CA ASP A 52 2.42 0.89 -10.72
C ASP A 52 3.46 0.78 -9.60
N ALA A 53 3.75 1.87 -8.90
CA ALA A 53 4.68 1.85 -7.76
C ALA A 53 4.11 1.01 -6.60
N PHE A 54 2.82 1.15 -6.33
CA PHE A 54 2.15 0.31 -5.33
C PHE A 54 2.08 -1.15 -5.78
N TYR A 55 1.81 -1.41 -7.06
CA TYR A 55 1.81 -2.77 -7.61
C TYR A 55 3.19 -3.44 -7.48
N ALA A 56 4.27 -2.75 -7.87
CA ALA A 56 5.63 -3.25 -7.75
C ALA A 56 6.01 -3.55 -6.29
N PHE A 57 5.59 -2.68 -5.36
CA PHE A 57 5.76 -2.91 -3.93
C PHE A 57 5.05 -4.20 -3.47
N LEU A 58 3.81 -4.45 -3.88
CA LEU A 58 3.08 -5.67 -3.53
C LEU A 58 3.79 -6.93 -4.03
N THR A 59 4.26 -6.93 -5.28
CA THR A 59 5.02 -8.06 -5.85
C THR A 59 6.30 -8.32 -5.06
N GLN A 60 7.01 -7.27 -4.65
CA GLN A 60 8.20 -7.40 -3.82
C GLN A 60 7.85 -7.96 -2.42
N GLN A 61 6.79 -7.48 -1.79
CA GLN A 61 6.35 -7.97 -0.48
C GLN A 61 5.95 -9.45 -0.55
N GLU A 62 5.23 -9.87 -1.60
CA GLU A 62 4.89 -11.28 -1.82
C GLU A 62 6.15 -12.15 -1.91
N ALA A 63 7.13 -11.74 -2.71
CA ALA A 63 8.39 -12.47 -2.87
C ALA A 63 9.17 -12.57 -1.56
N GLN A 64 9.23 -11.48 -0.78
CA GLN A 64 9.88 -11.45 0.53
C GLN A 64 9.21 -12.39 1.54
N ILE A 65 7.87 -12.35 1.62
CA ILE A 65 7.09 -13.22 2.51
C ILE A 65 7.27 -14.68 2.10
N ARG A 66 7.18 -14.99 0.80
CA ARG A 66 7.39 -16.34 0.27
C ARG A 66 8.77 -16.89 0.66
N SER A 67 9.83 -16.11 0.43
CA SER A 67 11.19 -16.50 0.79
C SER A 67 11.36 -16.72 2.30
N LEU A 68 10.76 -15.85 3.12
CA LEU A 68 10.76 -16.00 4.57
C LEU A 68 10.05 -17.29 4.99
N MET A 69 8.83 -17.54 4.49
CA MET A 69 8.04 -18.74 4.80
C MET A 69 8.74 -20.04 4.37
N GLN A 70 9.50 -20.02 3.27
CA GLN A 70 10.33 -21.15 2.85
C GLN A 70 11.53 -21.35 3.79
N SER A 71 12.22 -20.27 4.19
CA SER A 71 13.39 -20.35 5.07
C SER A 71 13.10 -20.93 6.46
N ILE A 72 11.87 -20.75 6.96
CA ILE A 72 11.43 -21.28 8.26
C ILE A 72 10.66 -22.61 8.15
N GLY A 73 10.61 -23.20 6.94
CA GLY A 73 10.03 -24.53 6.70
C GLY A 73 8.49 -24.59 6.69
N TYR A 74 7.81 -23.44 6.61
CA TYR A 74 6.35 -23.38 6.60
C TYR A 74 5.74 -23.57 5.20
N LEU A 75 6.47 -23.14 4.16
CA LEU A 75 6.17 -23.47 2.77
C LEU A 75 7.25 -24.44 2.25
N ARG A 76 6.81 -25.55 1.63
CA ARG A 76 7.68 -26.44 0.85
C ARG A 76 7.68 -26.03 -0.60
#